data_AF-A0A1F8DSB1-F1
#
_entry.id   AF-A0A1F8DSB1-F1
#
_cell.length_a   1.000
_cell.length_b   1.000
_cell.length_c   1.000
_cell.angle_alpha   90.00
_cell.angle_beta   90.00
_cell.angle_gamma   90.00
#
_symmetry.space_group_name_H-M   'P 1'
#
loop_
_entity.id
_entity.type
_entity.pdbx_description
1 polymer ?
#
loop_
_entity_poly.entity_id
_entity_poly.type
_entity_poly.pdbx_seq_one_letter_code
_entity_poly.pdbx_strand_id
1 'polypeptide(L)'
;MSKNKDSEILDKEENRRTAYNIIGVAGEYFVAAELSRRGWIAAMTIKNTPNIDVIATTPDGHRTLNIQVKTRSIGNRQGWILNKGIETLVPGDNFYIAFVDLKGKDEKPDYFLIPKNLFAKWIAKRHQEWLIAPGRAGRAHVDNPIRAFDKPQFNVFEQYHNNWDI
;
A
#
# COMPACT_ATOMS: atom_id res chain seq x y z
N MET A 1 -27.88 -23.22 22.38
CA MET A 1 -26.63 -22.83 23.06
C MET A 1 -26.26 -21.43 22.57
N SER A 2 -26.33 -20.42 23.44
CA SER A 2 -25.93 -19.05 23.09
C SER A 2 -24.40 -19.04 22.92
N LYS A 3 -23.89 -18.56 21.77
CA LYS A 3 -22.45 -18.27 21.65
C LYS A 3 -22.09 -17.21 22.70
N ASN A 4 -20.93 -17.38 23.33
CA ASN A 4 -20.43 -16.45 24.35
C ASN A 4 -19.95 -15.14 23.68
N LYS A 5 -20.13 -14.00 24.31
CA LYS A 5 -19.84 -12.66 23.75
C LYS A 5 -18.37 -12.51 23.31
N ASP A 6 -17.44 -13.16 24.01
CA ASP A 6 -16.02 -13.17 23.65
C ASP A 6 -15.75 -13.97 22.36
N SER A 7 -16.47 -15.08 22.14
CA SER A 7 -16.37 -15.86 20.90
C SER A 7 -16.89 -15.08 19.68
N GLU A 8 -17.93 -14.25 19.86
CA GLU A 8 -18.43 -13.39 18.79
C GLU A 8 -17.47 -12.23 18.44
N ILE A 9 -16.72 -11.72 19.41
CA ILE A 9 -15.70 -10.68 19.18
C ILE A 9 -14.52 -11.27 18.39
N LEU A 10 -14.02 -12.43 18.81
CA LEU A 10 -12.94 -13.13 18.11
C LEU A 10 -13.34 -13.51 16.67
N ASP A 11 -14.54 -14.08 16.48
CA ASP A 11 -15.08 -14.41 15.14
C ASP A 11 -15.16 -13.16 14.24
N LYS A 12 -15.53 -12.00 14.81
CA LYS A 12 -15.61 -10.73 14.06
C LYS A 12 -14.22 -10.19 13.71
N GLU A 13 -13.24 -10.29 14.60
CA GLU A 13 -11.86 -9.86 14.33
C GLU A 13 -11.19 -10.75 13.28
N GLU A 14 -11.37 -12.06 13.37
CA GLU A 14 -10.85 -13.02 12.40
C GLU A 14 -11.46 -12.81 11.01
N ASN A 15 -12.78 -12.59 10.93
CA ASN A 15 -13.44 -12.26 9.68
C ASN A 15 -12.95 -10.93 9.09
N ARG A 16 -12.72 -9.91 9.91
CA ARG A 16 -12.13 -8.64 9.44
C ARG A 16 -10.73 -8.85 8.90
N ARG A 17 -9.88 -9.60 9.62
CA ARG A 17 -8.51 -9.91 9.18
C ARG A 17 -8.49 -10.68 7.87
N THR A 18 -9.37 -11.66 7.73
CA THR A 18 -9.55 -12.43 6.49
C THR A 18 -9.98 -11.53 5.33
N ALA A 19 -10.96 -10.65 5.56
CA ALA A 19 -11.38 -9.67 4.55
C ALA A 19 -10.25 -8.69 4.17
N TYR A 20 -9.48 -8.18 5.14
CA TYR A 20 -8.31 -7.33 4.87
C TYR A 20 -7.27 -8.06 4.02
N ASN A 21 -7.02 -9.34 4.30
CA ASN A 21 -6.10 -10.15 3.52
C ASN A 21 -6.60 -10.34 2.08
N ILE A 22 -7.90 -10.59 1.87
CA ILE A 22 -8.49 -10.74 0.53
C ILE A 22 -8.36 -9.44 -0.26
N ILE A 23 -8.61 -8.28 0.36
CA ILE A 23 -8.46 -6.98 -0.28
C ILE A 23 -7.01 -6.70 -0.66
N GLY A 24 -6.05 -7.01 0.22
CA GLY A 24 -4.62 -6.88 -0.07
C GLY A 24 -4.25 -7.68 -1.32
N VAL A 25 -4.58 -8.98 -1.30
CA VAL A 25 -4.35 -9.92 -2.40
C VAL A 25 -5.03 -9.49 -3.70
N ALA A 26 -6.25 -8.95 -3.65
CA ALA A 26 -6.92 -8.43 -4.84
C ALA A 26 -6.10 -7.32 -5.51
N GLY A 27 -5.52 -6.40 -4.72
CA GLY A 27 -4.63 -5.38 -5.26
C GLY A 27 -3.36 -5.94 -5.89
N GLU A 28 -2.77 -6.98 -5.29
CA GLU A 28 -1.58 -7.67 -5.85
C GLU A 28 -1.90 -8.27 -7.22
N TYR A 29 -3.03 -8.98 -7.34
CA TYR A 29 -3.51 -9.51 -8.62
C TYR A 29 -3.76 -8.41 -9.65
N PHE A 30 -4.39 -7.30 -9.25
CA PHE A 30 -4.64 -6.18 -10.16
C PHE A 30 -3.36 -5.54 -10.68
N VAL A 31 -2.34 -5.38 -9.82
CA VAL A 31 -1.03 -4.84 -10.23
C VAL A 31 -0.32 -5.81 -11.17
N ALA A 32 -0.28 -7.10 -10.84
CA ALA A 32 0.33 -8.10 -11.71
C ALA A 32 -0.37 -8.16 -13.09
N ALA A 33 -1.70 -8.13 -13.11
CA ALA A 33 -2.48 -8.12 -14.35
C ALA A 33 -2.20 -6.87 -15.21
N GLU A 34 -2.13 -5.68 -14.61
CA GLU A 34 -1.83 -4.45 -15.34
C GLU A 34 -0.40 -4.44 -15.91
N LEU A 35 0.59 -4.94 -15.17
CA LEU A 35 1.95 -5.11 -15.68
C LEU A 35 1.99 -6.09 -16.85
N SER A 36 1.36 -7.24 -16.73
CA SER A 36 1.29 -8.23 -17.82
C SER A 36 0.55 -7.71 -19.05
N ARG A 37 -0.55 -6.96 -18.86
CA ARG A 37 -1.27 -6.30 -19.95
C ARG A 37 -0.38 -5.31 -20.72
N ARG A 38 0.69 -4.82 -20.09
CA ARG A 38 1.66 -3.85 -20.65
C ARG A 38 2.95 -4.51 -21.14
N GLY A 39 2.99 -5.84 -21.22
CA GLY A 39 4.11 -6.59 -21.81
C GLY A 39 5.20 -6.99 -20.81
N TRP A 40 4.98 -6.79 -19.50
CA TRP A 40 5.89 -7.31 -18.48
C TRP A 40 5.58 -8.76 -18.14
N ILE A 41 6.61 -9.55 -17.88
CA ILE A 41 6.48 -10.85 -17.23
C ILE A 41 6.37 -10.59 -15.73
N ALA A 42 5.14 -10.64 -15.18
CA ALA A 42 4.87 -10.37 -13.77
C ALA A 42 4.60 -11.66 -12.98
N ALA A 43 5.17 -11.75 -11.78
CA ALA A 43 4.99 -12.83 -10.84
C ALA A 43 4.71 -12.29 -9.45
N MET A 44 3.70 -12.85 -8.77
CA MET A 44 3.47 -12.57 -7.37
C MET A 44 4.45 -13.36 -6.51
N THR A 45 4.90 -12.78 -5.41
CA THR A 45 5.78 -13.47 -4.47
C THR A 45 4.98 -14.39 -3.54
N ILE A 46 5.66 -15.36 -2.95
CA ILE A 46 5.08 -16.18 -1.89
C ILE A 46 5.06 -15.34 -0.61
N LYS A 47 3.99 -15.47 0.19
CA LYS A 47 3.88 -14.81 1.49
C LYS A 47 5.17 -14.97 2.30
N ASN A 48 5.59 -13.89 2.96
CA ASN A 48 6.83 -13.72 3.73
C ASN A 48 8.08 -13.31 2.95
N THR A 49 8.02 -13.03 1.65
CA THR A 49 9.08 -12.24 0.99
C THR A 49 9.04 -10.80 1.53
N PRO A 50 10.07 -10.33 2.25
CA PRO A 50 10.00 -9.02 2.88
C PRO A 50 9.88 -7.90 1.84
N ASN A 51 8.81 -7.11 1.93
CA ASN A 51 8.60 -5.87 1.19
C ASN A 51 8.50 -5.97 -0.34
N ILE A 52 8.25 -7.16 -0.89
CA ILE A 52 8.03 -7.34 -2.33
C ILE A 52 6.84 -8.28 -2.49
N ASP A 53 5.75 -7.77 -3.05
CA ASP A 53 4.51 -8.50 -3.28
C ASP A 53 4.40 -8.93 -4.76
N VAL A 54 4.94 -8.12 -5.68
CA VAL A 54 5.02 -8.42 -7.12
C VAL A 54 6.42 -8.13 -7.65
N ILE A 55 6.95 -9.04 -8.47
CA ILE A 55 8.16 -8.83 -9.28
C ILE A 55 7.72 -8.81 -10.74
N ALA A 56 8.28 -7.91 -11.54
CA ALA A 56 8.02 -7.88 -12.98
C ALA A 56 9.31 -7.66 -13.77
N THR A 57 9.46 -8.30 -14.92
CA THR A 57 10.63 -8.12 -15.79
C THR A 57 10.23 -7.94 -17.25
N THR A 58 11.02 -7.23 -18.03
CA THR A 58 10.84 -7.17 -19.48
C THR A 58 11.13 -8.53 -20.11
N PRO A 59 10.55 -8.88 -21.27
CA PRO A 59 10.77 -10.18 -21.90
C PRO A 59 12.25 -10.48 -22.22
N ASP A 60 13.06 -9.45 -22.45
CA ASP A 60 14.51 -9.54 -22.66
C ASP A 60 15.33 -9.61 -21.34
N GLY A 61 14.70 -9.45 -20.19
CA GLY A 61 15.33 -9.48 -18.87
C GLY A 61 16.16 -8.24 -18.52
N HIS A 62 16.20 -7.19 -19.36
CA HIS A 62 17.04 -6.01 -19.11
C HIS A 62 16.53 -5.13 -17.97
N ARG A 63 15.22 -5.17 -17.67
CA ARG A 63 14.61 -4.37 -16.61
C ARG A 63 13.83 -5.28 -15.68
N THR A 64 13.95 -5.03 -14.38
CA THR A 64 13.22 -5.77 -13.35
C THR A 64 12.70 -4.80 -12.30
N LEU A 65 11.43 -4.90 -11.96
CA LEU A 65 10.72 -4.10 -10.97
C LEU A 65 10.42 -4.95 -9.74
N ASN A 66 10.61 -4.37 -8.56
CA ASN A 66 10.22 -4.94 -7.27
C ASN A 66 9.14 -4.06 -6.67
N ILE A 67 7.93 -4.59 -6.49
CA ILE A 67 6.76 -3.78 -6.17
C ILE A 67 6.15 -4.26 -4.85
N GLN A 68 6.02 -3.33 -3.90
CA GLN A 68 5.19 -3.50 -2.71
C GLN A 68 3.79 -2.93 -2.99
N VAL A 69 2.74 -3.69 -2.69
CA VAL A 69 1.36 -3.30 -2.95
C VAL A 69 0.69 -2.84 -1.65
N LYS A 70 -0.06 -1.74 -1.75
CA LYS A 70 -0.87 -1.20 -0.66
C LYS A 70 -2.26 -0.91 -1.19
N THR A 71 -3.22 -1.72 -0.76
CA THR A 71 -4.60 -1.66 -1.28
C THR A 71 -5.54 -0.97 -0.32
N ARG A 72 -6.39 -0.09 -0.84
CA ARG A 72 -7.53 0.49 -0.12
C ARG A 72 -8.83 -0.09 -0.66
N SER A 73 -9.69 -0.57 0.25
CA SER A 73 -11.01 -1.08 -0.09
C SER A 73 -12.01 0.04 -0.39
N ILE A 74 -13.07 -0.34 -1.11
CA ILE A 74 -14.27 0.49 -1.30
C ILE A 74 -14.84 0.90 0.05
N GLY A 75 -15.15 2.18 0.22
CA GLY A 75 -15.74 2.72 1.46
C GLY A 75 -14.76 3.03 2.59
N ASN A 76 -13.47 2.69 2.47
CA ASN A 76 -12.46 3.13 3.43
C ASN A 76 -12.20 4.64 3.30
N ARG A 77 -12.53 5.38 4.37
CA ARG A 77 -12.37 6.84 4.50
C ARG A 77 -11.06 7.27 5.21
N GLN A 78 -10.34 6.35 5.84
CA GLN A 78 -9.12 6.64 6.62
C GLN A 78 -7.86 6.69 5.76
N GLY A 79 -7.93 6.23 4.50
CA GLY A 79 -6.75 6.09 3.65
C GLY A 79 -5.99 4.79 3.92
N TRP A 80 -4.67 4.85 3.75
CA TRP A 80 -3.72 3.79 4.02
C TRP A 80 -3.08 4.01 5.38
N ILE A 81 -3.29 3.05 6.28
CA ILE A 81 -2.62 2.98 7.57
C ILE A 81 -1.39 2.11 7.40
N LEU A 82 -0.23 2.76 7.28
CA LEU A 82 1.05 2.11 7.03
C LEU A 82 1.81 1.96 8.35
N ASN A 83 2.81 1.07 8.36
CA ASN A 83 3.72 0.91 9.49
C ASN A 83 5.07 1.62 9.21
N LYS A 84 5.85 1.86 10.27
CA LYS A 84 7.18 2.50 10.20
C LYS A 84 8.15 1.81 9.23
N GLY A 85 8.01 0.50 9.00
CA GLY A 85 8.80 -0.22 8.01
C GLY A 85 8.64 0.32 6.58
N ILE A 86 7.60 1.10 6.30
CA ILE A 86 7.47 1.78 5.00
C ILE A 86 8.57 2.84 4.76
N GLU A 87 9.23 3.31 5.81
CA GLU A 87 10.36 4.25 5.74
C GLU A 87 11.69 3.57 5.36
N THR A 88 11.76 2.23 5.38
CA THR A 88 12.99 1.50 5.07
C THR A 88 13.42 1.75 3.62
N LEU A 89 14.63 2.29 3.46
CA LEU A 89 15.26 2.51 2.17
C LEU A 89 15.75 1.19 1.56
N VAL A 90 15.78 1.15 0.24
CA VAL A 90 16.22 0.02 -0.58
C VAL A 90 17.40 0.43 -1.46
N PRO A 91 18.29 -0.50 -1.84
CA PRO A 91 19.55 -0.17 -2.51
C PRO A 91 19.41 0.23 -3.99
N GLY A 92 18.25 0.03 -4.61
CA GLY A 92 18.02 0.28 -6.05
C GLY A 92 16.91 1.28 -6.34
N ASP A 93 16.86 1.75 -7.59
CA ASP A 93 15.81 2.61 -8.15
C ASP A 93 14.64 1.80 -8.72
N ASN A 94 14.81 0.49 -8.88
CA ASN A 94 13.83 -0.43 -9.44
C ASN A 94 12.77 -0.93 -8.42
N PHE A 95 12.64 -0.25 -7.29
CA PHE A 95 11.67 -0.57 -6.25
C PHE A 95 10.55 0.46 -6.22
N TYR A 96 9.31 -0.02 -6.18
CA TYR A 96 8.12 0.82 -6.20
C TYR A 96 7.13 0.42 -5.11
N ILE A 97 6.31 1.38 -4.69
CA ILE A 97 5.07 1.12 -3.96
C ILE A 97 3.91 1.37 -4.92
N ALA A 98 3.12 0.34 -5.17
CA ALA A 98 1.85 0.46 -5.88
C ALA A 98 0.72 0.69 -4.87
N PHE A 99 0.22 1.92 -4.80
CA PHE A 99 -1.03 2.20 -4.09
C PHE A 99 -2.20 1.90 -5.00
N VAL A 100 -3.08 0.99 -4.57
CA VAL A 100 -4.24 0.56 -5.34
C VAL A 100 -5.51 1.03 -4.63
N ASP A 101 -6.29 1.88 -5.29
CA ASP A 101 -7.60 2.33 -4.82
C ASP A 101 -8.71 1.55 -5.53
N LEU A 102 -9.24 0.52 -4.88
CA LEU A 102 -10.33 -0.29 -5.44
C LEU A 102 -11.61 0.53 -5.62
N LYS A 103 -12.24 0.37 -6.78
CA LYS A 103 -13.52 0.97 -7.16
C LYS A 103 -14.63 -0.07 -7.20
N GLY A 104 -15.80 0.26 -7.74
CA GLY A 104 -16.89 -0.70 -7.94
C GLY A 104 -16.45 -1.94 -8.73
N LYS A 105 -17.23 -3.02 -8.66
CA LYS A 105 -16.87 -4.32 -9.28
C LYS A 105 -16.62 -4.23 -10.79
N ASP A 106 -17.28 -3.29 -11.46
CA ASP A 106 -17.20 -3.09 -12.90
C ASP A 106 -16.25 -1.94 -13.30
N GLU A 107 -15.52 -1.39 -12.34
CA GLU A 107 -14.59 -0.28 -12.52
C GLU A 107 -13.15 -0.75 -12.30
N LYS A 108 -12.23 -0.16 -13.05
CA LYS A 108 -10.79 -0.38 -12.81
C LYS A 108 -10.36 0.36 -11.54
N PRO A 109 -9.43 -0.21 -10.74
CA PRO A 109 -8.79 0.54 -9.67
C PRO A 109 -8.02 1.75 -10.21
N ASP A 110 -7.80 2.74 -9.34
CA ASP A 110 -6.74 3.74 -9.59
C ASP A 110 -5.44 3.25 -8.98
N TYR A 111 -4.34 3.59 -9.65
CA TYR A 111 -3.00 3.19 -9.24
C TYR A 111 -2.11 4.42 -9.05
N PHE A 112 -1.25 4.38 -8.05
CA PHE A 112 -0.07 5.24 -7.98
C PHE A 112 1.16 4.36 -7.84
N LEU A 113 2.08 4.44 -8.80
CA LEU A 113 3.33 3.68 -8.79
C LEU A 113 4.48 4.60 -8.42
N ILE A 114 4.78 4.68 -7.11
CA ILE A 114 5.71 5.67 -6.57
C ILE A 114 7.04 4.98 -6.27
N PRO A 115 8.20 5.53 -6.70
CA PRO A 115 9.50 5.01 -6.31
C PRO A 115 9.64 4.88 -4.80
N LYS A 116 10.05 3.69 -4.32
CA LYS A 116 10.04 3.32 -2.90
C LYS A 116 10.83 4.29 -2.04
N ASN A 117 12.05 4.63 -2.45
CA ASN A 117 12.93 5.55 -1.71
C ASN A 117 12.40 6.98 -1.67
N LEU A 118 11.69 7.43 -2.71
CA LEU A 118 11.04 8.74 -2.74
C LEU A 118 9.92 8.80 -1.70
N PHE A 119 9.01 7.83 -1.73
CA PHE A 119 7.89 7.76 -0.79
C PHE A 119 8.38 7.59 0.66
N ALA A 120 9.36 6.72 0.90
CA ALA A 120 9.92 6.45 2.23
C ALA A 120 10.48 7.72 2.90
N LYS A 121 11.25 8.53 2.16
CA LYS A 121 11.77 9.81 2.66
C LYS A 121 10.65 10.80 2.93
N TRP A 122 9.69 10.89 2.01
CA TRP A 122 8.57 11.82 2.12
C TRP A 122 7.68 11.52 3.34
N ILE A 123 7.29 10.26 3.54
CA ILE A 123 6.42 9.88 4.65
C ILE A 123 7.13 9.98 6.02
N ALA A 124 8.43 9.71 6.07
CA ALA A 124 9.24 9.93 7.27
C ALA A 124 9.28 11.42 7.65
N LYS A 125 9.53 12.31 6.67
CA LYS A 125 9.50 13.76 6.90
C LYS A 125 8.14 14.22 7.41
N ARG A 126 7.06 13.77 6.77
CA ARG A 126 5.69 14.14 7.17
C ARG A 126 5.35 13.65 8.57
N HIS A 127 5.82 12.47 8.97
CA HIS A 127 5.64 11.98 10.35
C HIS A 127 6.37 12.87 11.36
N GLN A 128 7.59 13.32 11.06
CA GLN A 128 8.31 14.28 11.90
C GLN A 128 7.58 15.63 11.99
N GLU A 129 7.06 16.14 10.89
CA GLU A 129 6.24 17.36 10.87
C GLU A 129 4.98 17.21 11.74
N TRP A 130 4.32 16.04 11.68
CA TRP A 130 3.18 15.72 12.55
C TRP A 130 3.55 15.67 14.02
N LEU A 131 4.71 15.12 14.39
CA LEU A 131 5.16 15.08 15.79
C LEU A 131 5.39 16.48 16.39
N ILE A 132 5.85 17.42 15.57
CA ILE A 132 6.17 18.80 15.98
C ILE A 132 4.90 19.66 16.03
N ALA A 133 3.90 19.36 15.20
CA ALA A 133 2.66 20.13 15.14
C ALA A 133 1.88 20.04 16.47
N PRO A 134 1.22 21.13 16.90
CA PRO A 134 0.36 21.08 18.08
C PRO A 134 -0.84 20.18 17.78
N GLY A 135 -1.02 19.15 18.60
CA GLY A 135 -2.19 18.27 18.49
C GLY A 135 -3.47 18.94 18.99
N ARG A 136 -4.55 18.18 18.98
CA ARG A 136 -5.87 18.67 19.40
C ARG A 136 -5.81 19.23 20.83
N ALA A 137 -6.30 20.46 21.00
CA ALA A 137 -6.24 21.20 22.26
C ALA A 137 -4.80 21.45 22.77
N GLY A 138 -3.82 21.57 21.88
CA GLY A 138 -2.43 21.90 22.22
C GLY A 138 -1.63 20.75 22.82
N ARG A 139 -2.18 19.53 22.85
CA ARG A 139 -1.45 18.34 23.34
C ARG A 139 -0.42 17.90 22.32
N ALA A 140 0.80 17.64 22.76
CA ALA A 140 1.83 17.06 21.90
C ALA A 140 1.39 15.69 21.36
N HIS A 141 1.81 15.40 20.13
CA HIS A 141 1.62 14.08 19.54
C HIS A 141 2.60 13.07 20.17
N VAL A 142 2.13 11.83 20.35
CA VAL A 142 2.95 10.72 20.85
C VAL A 142 3.48 9.92 19.68
N ASP A 143 4.80 9.74 19.62
CA ASP A 143 5.43 8.93 18.57
C ASP A 143 4.94 7.48 18.63
N ASN A 144 4.60 6.96 17.45
CA ASN A 144 4.09 5.62 17.28
C ASN A 144 4.46 5.10 15.88
N PRO A 145 4.35 3.78 15.63
CA PRO A 145 4.77 3.19 14.36
C PRO A 145 3.82 3.49 13.18
N ILE A 146 2.69 4.15 13.38
CA ILE A 146 1.71 4.40 12.31
C ILE A 146 2.23 5.51 11.39
N ARG A 147 2.05 5.32 10.09
CA ARG A 147 2.26 6.31 9.05
C ARG A 147 0.97 6.48 8.27
N ALA A 148 0.22 7.54 8.59
CA ALA A 148 -1.05 7.84 7.96
C ALA A 148 -0.81 8.47 6.57
N PHE A 149 -1.44 7.88 5.55
CA PHE A 149 -1.39 8.37 4.18
C PHE A 149 -2.79 8.31 3.56
N ASP A 150 -3.38 9.47 3.29
CA ASP A 150 -4.74 9.57 2.76
C ASP A 150 -4.80 10.03 1.30
N LYS A 151 -6.02 10.18 0.77
CA LYS A 151 -6.23 10.59 -0.62
C LYS A 151 -5.70 11.97 -0.96
N PRO A 152 -6.03 13.04 -0.20
CA PRO A 152 -5.53 14.37 -0.47
C PRO A 152 -4.00 14.45 -0.60
N GLN A 153 -3.28 13.62 0.16
CA GLN A 153 -1.83 13.54 0.11
C GLN A 153 -1.25 13.02 -1.22
N PHE A 154 -2.05 12.45 -2.13
CA PHE A 154 -1.56 12.09 -3.47
C PHE A 154 -1.29 13.29 -4.38
N ASN A 155 -1.73 14.50 -4.01
CA ASN A 155 -1.49 15.71 -4.80
C ASN A 155 -0.01 15.97 -5.13
N VAL A 156 0.93 15.56 -4.25
CA VAL A 156 2.38 15.67 -4.49
C VAL A 156 2.94 14.53 -5.34
N PHE A 157 2.13 13.51 -5.63
CA PHE A 157 2.46 12.31 -6.38
C PHE A 157 1.63 12.16 -7.66
N GLU A 158 0.93 13.20 -8.12
CA GLU A 158 0.06 13.14 -9.31
C GLU A 158 0.78 12.67 -10.58
N GLN A 159 2.08 12.96 -10.72
CA GLN A 159 2.90 12.44 -11.83
C GLN A 159 3.00 10.90 -11.88
N TYR A 160 2.68 10.23 -10.77
CA TYR A 160 2.66 8.77 -10.63
C TYR A 160 1.25 8.18 -10.75
N HIS A 161 0.21 9.01 -10.90
CA HIS A 161 -1.18 8.58 -11.01
C HIS A 161 -1.41 7.87 -12.35
N ASN A 162 -1.76 6.59 -12.29
CA ASN A 162 -1.95 5.71 -13.44
C ASN A 162 -0.80 5.77 -14.47
N ASN A 163 0.40 6.15 -14.01
CA ASN A 163 1.59 6.23 -14.82
C ASN A 163 2.36 4.91 -14.72
N TRP A 164 2.31 4.14 -15.81
CA TRP A 164 2.95 2.84 -15.92
C TRP A 164 4.19 2.86 -16.81
N ASP A 165 4.68 4.06 -17.16
CA ASP A 165 5.94 4.26 -17.87
C ASP A 165 7.09 4.16 -16.85
N ILE A 166 7.20 2.97 -16.26
CA ILE A 166 8.15 2.61 -15.20
C ILE A 166 9.16 1.59 -15.65
#